data_AF-A0A7R9LPW2-F1
#
_entry.id   AF-A0A7R9LPW2-F1
#
_cell.length_a   1.000
_cell.length_b   1.000
_cell.length_c   1.000
_cell.angle_alpha   90.00
_cell.angle_beta   90.00
_cell.angle_gamma   90.00
#
_symmetry.space_group_name_H-M   'P 1'
#
loop_
_entity.id
_entity.type
_entity.pdbx_description
1 polymer ?
#
loop_
_entity_poly.entity_id
_entity_poly.type
_entity_poly.pdbx_seq_one_letter_code
_entity_poly.pdbx_strand_id
1 'polypeptide(L)'
;APVCKSGQKIVYGIGLGETAKILCDVDARPQQIFFQWSFNDTVNPDLKYLSEGLRSSLSYTPKTRDDFGFVSCRGRNVVGTQQTPCVYTIIPAGKPETVVKCDSSNIGFTSFTVNCLPGYDGGLRQTFGLEFGLIF
;
A
#
# COMPACT_ATOMS: atom_id res chain seq x y z
N ALA A 1 21.98 -4.18 13.68
CA ALA A 1 20.53 -4.38 13.92
C ALA A 1 19.79 -4.33 12.58
N PRO A 2 18.55 -4.85 12.46
CA PRO A 2 17.78 -4.87 11.22
C PRO A 2 17.41 -3.46 10.73
N VAL A 3 17.26 -3.29 9.41
CA VAL A 3 16.80 -2.05 8.76
C VAL A 3 15.76 -2.34 7.68
N CYS A 4 14.87 -1.38 7.38
CA CYS A 4 13.88 -1.56 6.33
C CYS A 4 14.54 -1.69 4.96
N LYS A 5 14.10 -2.68 4.18
CA LYS A 5 14.50 -2.78 2.78
C LYS A 5 13.91 -1.63 1.97
N SER A 6 14.70 -1.02 1.07
CA SER A 6 14.22 0.07 0.22
C SER A 6 13.28 -0.42 -0.89
N GLY A 7 12.35 0.43 -1.34
CA GLY A 7 11.47 0.15 -2.49
C GLY A 7 10.25 -0.72 -2.18
N GLN A 8 9.94 -0.94 -0.91
CA GLN A 8 8.72 -1.64 -0.49
C GLN A 8 7.46 -0.80 -0.75
N LYS A 9 6.32 -1.48 -0.96
CA LYS A 9 5.02 -0.81 -1.01
C LYS A 9 4.69 -0.26 0.40
N ILE A 10 4.44 1.04 0.49
CA ILE A 10 4.18 1.74 1.78
C ILE A 10 2.74 2.23 1.96
N VAL A 11 1.91 2.19 0.92
CA VAL A 11 0.50 2.62 0.99
C VAL A 11 -0.40 1.46 0.56
N TYR A 12 -1.42 1.16 1.36
CA TYR A 12 -2.38 0.09 1.11
C TYR A 12 -3.80 0.64 1.21
N GLY A 13 -4.51 0.69 0.08
CA GLY A 13 -5.96 0.81 0.04
C GLY A 13 -6.62 -0.51 0.38
N ILE A 14 -7.46 -0.50 1.43
CA ILE A 14 -8.20 -1.69 1.87
C ILE A 14 -9.66 -1.29 2.13
N GLY A 15 -10.61 -2.06 1.59
CA GLY A 15 -12.03 -1.88 1.89
C GLY A 15 -12.37 -2.37 3.30
N LEU A 16 -13.44 -1.83 3.90
CA LEU A 16 -13.94 -2.34 5.18
C LEU A 16 -14.34 -3.82 5.04
N GLY A 17 -13.87 -4.65 5.97
CA GLY A 17 -14.09 -6.11 5.95
C GLY A 17 -13.21 -6.86 4.95
N GLU A 18 -12.48 -6.17 4.07
CA GLU A 18 -11.53 -6.80 3.16
C GLU A 18 -10.19 -7.03 3.83
N THR A 19 -9.49 -8.09 3.42
CA THR A 19 -8.18 -8.44 4.01
C THR A 19 -7.07 -8.18 3.01
N ALA A 20 -6.05 -7.42 3.40
CA ALA A 20 -4.83 -7.25 2.64
C ALA A 20 -3.63 -7.88 3.35
N LYS A 21 -2.67 -8.34 2.56
CA LYS A 21 -1.36 -8.80 3.05
C LYS A 21 -0.33 -7.67 2.94
N ILE A 22 0.21 -7.28 4.09
CA ILE A 22 1.22 -6.23 4.21
C ILE A 22 2.56 -6.92 4.45
N LEU A 23 3.53 -6.65 3.59
CA LEU A 23 4.83 -7.32 3.60
C LEU A 23 5.88 -6.38 4.18
N CYS A 24 6.59 -6.88 5.18
CA CYS A 24 7.71 -6.22 5.82
C CYS A 24 8.99 -6.99 5.55
N ASP A 25 9.83 -6.43 4.68
CA ASP A 25 11.17 -6.87 4.38
C ASP A 25 12.20 -6.04 5.15
N VAL A 26 13.13 -6.71 5.81
CA VAL A 26 14.27 -6.07 6.46
C VAL A 26 15.58 -6.63 5.95
N ASP A 27 16.59 -5.78 5.87
CA ASP A 27 17.97 -6.19 5.66
C ASP A 27 18.66 -6.31 7.02
N ALA A 28 19.24 -7.48 7.30
CA ALA A 28 19.85 -7.75 8.58
C ALA A 28 20.93 -8.84 8.53
N ARG A 29 21.87 -8.72 9.47
CA ARG A 29 22.87 -9.73 9.83
C ARG A 29 22.97 -9.77 11.37
N PRO A 30 22.82 -10.93 12.02
CA PRO A 30 22.31 -12.23 11.51
C PRO A 30 20.85 -12.19 11.02
N GLN A 31 20.45 -13.22 10.27
CA GLN A 31 19.13 -13.32 9.60
C GLN A 31 17.99 -13.87 10.47
N GLN A 32 18.28 -14.29 11.70
CA GLN A 32 17.24 -14.71 12.64
C GLN A 32 16.61 -13.48 13.29
N ILE A 33 15.42 -13.10 12.82
CA ILE A 33 14.70 -11.89 13.22
C ILE A 33 13.41 -12.25 13.96
N PHE A 34 13.18 -11.58 15.09
CA PHE A 34 11.87 -11.51 15.74
C PHE A 34 11.17 -10.24 15.27
N PHE A 35 9.98 -10.40 14.70
CA PHE A 35 9.16 -9.29 14.26
C PHE A 35 8.07 -8.97 15.28
N GLN A 36 7.75 -7.69 15.38
CA GLN A 36 6.63 -7.18 16.15
C GLN A 36 5.86 -6.17 15.29
N TRP A 37 4.54 -6.28 15.29
CA TRP A 37 3.65 -5.36 14.59
C TRP A 37 2.90 -4.47 15.57
N SER A 38 2.65 -3.23 15.15
CA SER A 38 1.88 -2.23 15.88
C SER A 38 0.93 -1.50 14.94
N PHE A 39 -0.17 -0.99 15.50
CA PHE A 39 -1.10 -0.07 14.86
C PHE A 39 -1.13 1.24 15.63
N ASN A 40 -0.95 2.37 14.95
CA ASN A 40 -0.85 3.71 15.54
C ASN A 40 0.04 3.72 16.79
N ASP A 41 1.28 3.24 16.61
CA ASP A 41 2.31 3.12 17.66
C ASP A 41 1.97 2.22 18.85
N THR A 42 0.83 1.55 18.82
CA THR A 42 0.38 0.64 19.86
C THR A 42 0.59 -0.80 19.41
N VAL A 43 1.35 -1.57 20.19
CA VAL A 43 1.51 -3.00 19.95
C VAL A 43 0.16 -3.68 20.16
N ASN A 44 -0.34 -4.34 19.12
CA ASN A 44 -1.60 -5.07 19.19
C ASN A 44 -1.31 -6.58 19.05
N PRO A 45 -1.46 -7.37 20.13
CA PRO A 45 -1.19 -8.81 20.12
C PRO A 45 -2.17 -9.61 19.26
N ASP A 46 -3.34 -9.05 18.92
CA ASP A 46 -4.35 -9.72 18.09
C ASP A 46 -4.04 -9.64 16.59
N LEU A 47 -3.00 -8.87 16.20
CA LEU A 47 -2.55 -8.81 14.81
C LEU A 47 -1.99 -10.16 14.37
N LYS A 48 -2.59 -10.72 13.32
CA LYS A 48 -2.21 -12.03 12.78
C LYS A 48 -1.14 -11.86 11.70
N TYR A 49 0.09 -12.24 12.02
CA TYR A 49 1.21 -12.19 11.08
C TYR A 49 2.04 -13.48 11.11
N LEU A 50 2.68 -13.77 9.97
CA LEU A 50 3.61 -14.88 9.79
C LEU A 50 4.99 -14.30 9.49
N SER A 51 6.04 -14.85 10.08
CA SER A 51 7.41 -14.38 9.87
C SER A 51 8.31 -15.51 9.43
N GLU A 52 9.02 -15.32 8.33
CA GLU A 52 9.96 -16.28 7.74
C GLU A 52 11.26 -15.56 7.35
N GLY A 53 12.36 -15.93 7.99
CA GLY A 53 13.68 -15.34 7.74
C GLY A 53 13.69 -13.82 7.95
N LEU A 54 13.90 -13.09 6.84
CA LEU A 54 13.99 -11.63 6.81
C LEU A 54 12.66 -10.93 6.44
N ARG A 55 11.56 -11.67 6.35
CA ARG A 55 10.25 -11.15 5.94
C ARG A 55 9.17 -11.48 6.96
N SER A 56 8.30 -10.51 7.23
CA SER A 56 7.06 -10.69 7.99
C SER A 56 5.85 -10.28 7.15
N SER A 57 4.77 -11.04 7.22
CA SER A 57 3.54 -10.85 6.46
C SER A 57 2.36 -10.69 7.42
N LEU A 58 1.84 -9.46 7.54
CA LEU A 58 0.65 -9.14 8.31
C LEU A 58 -0.62 -9.29 7.47
N SER A 59 -1.62 -10.03 7.97
CA SER A 59 -2.97 -10.04 7.39
C SER A 59 -3.83 -9.00 8.12
N TYR A 60 -4.11 -7.89 7.45
CA TYR A 60 -4.83 -6.76 8.05
C TYR A 60 -6.23 -6.61 7.44
N THR A 61 -7.24 -6.44 8.31
CA THR A 61 -8.65 -6.34 7.94
C THR A 61 -9.29 -5.20 8.72
N PRO A 62 -9.43 -3.99 8.13
CA PRO A 62 -10.08 -2.88 8.82
C PRO A 62 -11.58 -3.17 8.95
N LYS A 63 -12.14 -3.01 10.15
CA LYS A 63 -13.55 -3.26 10.46
C LYS A 63 -14.33 -1.95 10.59
N THR A 64 -13.70 -0.91 11.12
CA THR A 64 -14.29 0.41 11.26
C THR A 64 -13.40 1.47 10.61
N ARG A 65 -13.87 2.72 10.59
CA ARG A 65 -13.07 3.85 10.09
C ARG A 65 -11.85 4.17 10.96
N ASP A 66 -11.87 3.74 12.22
CA ASP A 66 -10.77 3.98 13.18
C ASP A 66 -9.62 2.98 12.97
N ASP A 67 -9.83 1.93 12.19
CA ASP A 67 -8.81 0.97 11.78
C ASP A 67 -7.98 1.48 10.56
N PHE A 68 -8.26 2.69 10.05
CA PHE A 68 -7.39 3.35 9.09
C PHE A 68 -6.33 4.18 9.82
N GLY A 69 -5.08 4.13 9.35
CA GLY A 69 -3.96 4.73 10.05
C GLY A 69 -2.63 4.11 9.66
N PHE A 70 -1.73 3.99 10.62
CA PHE A 70 -0.37 3.50 10.40
C PHE A 70 -0.18 2.13 11.04
N VAL A 71 0.22 1.13 10.24
CA VAL A 71 0.78 -0.10 10.78
C VAL A 71 2.28 -0.06 10.64
N SER A 72 2.99 -0.60 11.63
CA SER A 72 4.44 -0.62 11.62
C SER A 72 4.98 -1.98 12.03
N CYS A 73 6.06 -2.42 11.37
CA CYS A 73 6.81 -3.60 11.77
C CYS A 73 8.16 -3.19 12.36
N ARG A 74 8.58 -3.88 13.42
CA ARG A 74 9.89 -3.72 14.04
C ARG A 74 10.59 -5.06 14.13
N GLY A 75 11.79 -5.13 13.55
CA GLY A 75 12.65 -6.30 13.63
C GLY A 75 13.63 -6.23 14.80
N ARG A 76 13.90 -7.37 15.44
CA ARG A 76 14.93 -7.55 16.46
C ARG A 76 15.78 -8.77 16.15
N ASN A 77 17.10 -8.63 16.25
CA ASN A 77 18.03 -9.75 16.23
C ASN A 77 19.03 -9.66 17.38
N VAL A 78 19.99 -10.59 17.44
CA VAL A 78 21.02 -10.63 18.49
C VAL A 78 21.91 -9.39 18.54
N VAL A 79 22.03 -8.64 17.43
CA VAL A 79 22.80 -7.38 17.39
C VAL A 79 22.00 -6.23 17.98
N GLY A 80 20.67 -6.30 17.92
CA GLY A 80 19.80 -5.33 18.56
C GLY A 80 18.45 -5.18 17.87
N THR A 81 17.69 -4.21 18.36
CA THR A 81 16.38 -3.82 17.82
C THR A 81 16.55 -2.75 16.75
N GLN A 82 15.74 -2.84 15.70
CA GLN A 82 15.63 -1.82 14.66
C GLN A 82 15.25 -0.46 15.27
N GLN A 83 16.06 0.57 14.96
CA GLN A 83 15.85 1.93 15.49
C GLN A 83 14.62 2.59 14.84
N THR A 84 14.52 2.51 13.52
CA THR A 84 13.40 3.07 12.75
C THR A 84 12.54 1.94 12.20
N PRO A 85 11.30 1.74 12.71
CA PRO A 85 10.41 0.69 12.21
C PRO A 85 9.97 0.98 10.76
N CYS A 86 9.57 -0.05 10.03
CA CYS A 86 8.98 0.17 8.70
C CYS A 86 7.52 0.51 8.88
N VAL A 87 7.08 1.63 8.29
CA VAL A 87 5.74 2.20 8.49
C VAL A 87 4.96 2.10 7.18
N TYR A 88 3.71 1.67 7.28
CA TYR A 88 2.78 1.49 6.18
C TYR A 88 1.50 2.26 6.48
N THR A 89 0.98 2.96 5.49
CA THR A 89 -0.26 3.74 5.59
C THR A 89 -1.42 2.93 5.06
N ILE A 90 -2.44 2.73 5.91
CA ILE A 90 -3.68 2.07 5.58
C ILE A 90 -4.74 3.12 5.33
N ILE A 91 -5.21 3.18 4.08
CA ILE A 91 -6.21 4.14 3.62
C ILE A 91 -7.47 3.37 3.21
N PRO A 92 -8.66 3.98 3.34
CA PRO A 92 -9.88 3.36 2.82
C PRO A 92 -9.76 3.15 1.32
N ALA A 93 -10.01 1.93 0.87
CA ALA A 93 -10.17 1.67 -0.55
C ALA A 93 -11.43 2.40 -1.05
N GLY A 94 -11.31 3.10 -2.16
CA GLY A 94 -12.40 3.85 -2.77
C GLY A 94 -12.50 3.58 -4.26
N LYS A 95 -13.64 3.96 -4.84
CA LYS A 95 -13.73 4.07 -6.30
C LYS A 95 -12.68 5.09 -6.75
N PRO A 96 -11.86 4.80 -7.79
CA PRO A 96 -10.96 5.78 -8.36
C PRO A 96 -11.73 7.04 -8.76
N GLU A 97 -11.14 8.19 -8.51
CA GLU A 97 -11.69 9.46 -8.97
C GLU A 97 -11.64 9.54 -10.50
N THR A 98 -12.55 10.33 -11.05
CA THR A 98 -12.55 10.63 -12.49
C THR A 98 -11.25 11.32 -12.90
N VAL A 99 -10.78 11.03 -14.11
CA VAL A 99 -9.66 11.74 -14.71
C VAL A 99 -9.94 13.25 -14.83
N VAL A 100 -8.90 14.06 -14.76
CA VAL A 100 -8.99 15.53 -14.82
C VAL A 100 -8.07 16.11 -15.90
N LYS A 101 -8.36 17.34 -16.34
CA LYS A 101 -7.57 18.05 -17.38
C LYS A 101 -7.38 17.21 -18.65
N CYS A 102 -8.47 16.66 -19.17
CA CYS A 102 -8.47 15.93 -20.42
C CYS A 102 -8.44 16.90 -21.60
N ASP A 103 -7.48 16.73 -22.51
CA ASP A 103 -7.34 17.50 -23.74
C ASP A 103 -7.15 16.57 -24.93
N SER A 104 -7.75 16.92 -26.07
CA SER A 104 -7.63 16.18 -27.32
C SER A 104 -6.65 16.86 -28.26
N SER A 105 -5.68 16.10 -28.76
CA SER A 105 -4.61 16.58 -29.63
C SER A 105 -4.43 15.67 -30.83
N ASN A 106 -3.77 16.17 -31.88
CA ASN A 106 -3.50 15.44 -33.13
C ASN A 106 -4.79 14.87 -33.78
N ILE A 107 -5.83 15.69 -33.87
CA ILE A 107 -7.14 15.29 -34.41
C ILE A 107 -7.02 15.16 -35.93
N GLY A 108 -6.94 13.92 -36.42
CA GLY A 108 -6.98 13.57 -37.84
C GLY A 108 -8.22 12.75 -38.21
N PHE A 109 -8.29 12.33 -39.47
CA PHE A 109 -9.42 11.52 -39.97
C PHE A 109 -9.45 10.09 -39.40
N THR A 110 -8.30 9.52 -39.03
CA THR A 110 -8.17 8.12 -38.59
C THR A 110 -7.72 7.96 -37.15
N SER A 111 -7.21 9.02 -36.52
CA SER A 111 -6.73 8.95 -35.14
C SER A 111 -6.80 10.31 -34.47
N PHE A 112 -6.93 10.27 -33.14
CA PHE A 112 -6.79 11.40 -32.24
C PHE A 112 -6.14 10.91 -30.95
N THR A 113 -5.49 11.81 -30.21
CA THR A 113 -4.85 11.49 -28.93
C THR A 113 -5.59 12.21 -27.81
N VAL A 114 -5.92 11.49 -26.72
CA VAL A 114 -6.49 12.08 -25.51
C VAL A 114 -5.46 11.98 -24.40
N ASN A 115 -5.08 13.13 -23.84
CA ASN A 115 -4.21 13.21 -22.68
C ASN A 115 -5.02 13.65 -21.48
N CYS A 116 -4.98 12.89 -20.39
CA CYS A 116 -5.64 13.21 -19.13
C CYS A 116 -4.68 13.01 -17.95
N LEU A 117 -4.93 13.72 -16.85
CA LEU A 117 -4.27 13.43 -15.58
C LEU A 117 -5.14 12.47 -14.75
N PRO A 118 -4.55 11.46 -14.10
CA PRO A 118 -5.28 10.58 -13.21
C PRO A 118 -5.78 11.35 -11.97
N GLY A 119 -6.98 11.02 -11.49
CA GLY A 119 -7.45 11.39 -10.16
C GLY A 119 -6.83 10.49 -9.07
N TYR A 120 -7.30 10.65 -7.82
CA TYR A 120 -6.91 9.74 -6.74
C TYR A 120 -7.36 8.31 -7.05
N ASP A 121 -6.45 7.34 -6.93
CA ASP A 121 -6.66 5.96 -7.36
C ASP A 121 -7.51 5.11 -6.39
N GLY A 122 -7.96 5.71 -5.29
CA GLY A 122 -8.69 5.00 -4.24
C GLY A 122 -7.82 4.01 -3.47
N GLY A 123 -6.49 4.14 -3.52
CA GLY A 123 -5.54 3.29 -2.80
C GLY A 123 -5.22 1.94 -3.44
N LEU A 124 -5.74 1.69 -4.65
CA LEU A 124 -5.51 0.46 -5.42
C LEU A 124 -5.06 0.80 -6.84
N ARG A 125 -4.41 -0.17 -7.50
CA ARG A 125 -3.98 0.01 -8.89
C ARG A 125 -5.22 0.15 -9.79
N GLN A 126 -5.34 1.30 -10.44
CA GLN A 126 -6.45 1.64 -11.33
C GLN A 126 -6.15 1.33 -12.80
N THR A 127 -7.22 1.17 -13.59
CA THR A 127 -7.20 1.04 -15.05
C THR A 127 -8.13 2.10 -15.64
N PHE A 128 -7.76 2.66 -16.80
CA PHE A 128 -8.53 3.71 -17.46
C PHE A 128 -9.18 3.18 -18.74
N GLY A 129 -10.46 3.51 -18.95
CA GLY A 129 -11.19 3.26 -20.18
C GLY A 129 -11.45 4.56 -20.93
N LEU A 130 -11.32 4.52 -22.25
CA LEU A 130 -11.70 5.61 -23.14
C LEU A 130 -12.93 5.19 -23.94
N GLU A 131 -14.01 5.96 -23.83
CA GLU A 131 -15.24 5.80 -24.62
C GLU A 131 -15.48 7.06 -25.43
N PHE A 132 -15.86 6.92 -26.70
CA PHE A 132 -16.23 8.04 -27.56
C PHE A 132 -17.52 7.73 -28.30
N GLY A 133 -18.40 8.72 -28.42
CA GLY A 133 -19.65 8.63 -29.16
C GLY A 133 -19.57 9.46 -30.44
N LEU A 134 -20.10 8.92 -31.53
CA LEU A 134 -20.38 9.69 -32.74
C LEU A 134 -21.75 10.35 -32.56
N ILE A 135 -21.78 11.69 -32.63
CA ILE A 135 -23.02 12.45 -32.65
C ILE A 135 -23.48 12.49 -34.10
N PHE A 136 -24.58 11.81 -34.41
CA PHE A 136 -25.24 11.80 -35.72
C PHE A 136 -26.37 12.82 -35.78
#